data_AF-A0A150GT39-F1
#
_entry.id   AF-A0A150GT39-F1
#
_cell.length_a   1.000
_cell.length_b   1.000
_cell.length_c   1.000
_cell.angle_alpha   90.00
_cell.angle_beta   90.00
_cell.angle_gamma   90.00
#
_symmetry.space_group_name_H-M   'P 1'
#
loop_
_entity.id
_entity.type
_entity.pdbx_description
1 polymer ?
#
loop_
_entity_poly.entity_id
_entity_poly.type
_entity_poly.pdbx_seq_one_letter_code
_entity_poly.pdbx_strand_id
1 'polypeptide(L)'
;MVGVPGIASRIFSSVRDAGINVIMISQASSEQSICFAVSGNDGEAAARVLSERFADSIAAGRVSAVQVIPRCCVLAAVGQGMVARKGVAATMMGALAKANVNIKAIAQGSSEYNITVLIDQADSERALRAVHSRFYLSDVPIGVGIVGPGLIGGTLIAQLREQRQQLKQEFGIDLRVLGVASSSRMLLRETGIDLDNWKTQFEEQSVPCDLDKFGNFLSSHYIPNRVIVDCTASDAPASKYINWMEKGIHVVTPNKKLGSGPLDQYQAVRRMQREGYIHFFYEQSLIVRGPGAGADVTAAGVFSDLLRLAAYLGAPS
;
A
#
# COMPACT_ATOMS: atom_id res chain seq x y z
N MET A 1 -17.37 21.79 -18.13
CA MET A 1 -17.23 23.19 -18.62
C MET A 1 -17.43 23.15 -20.14
N VAL A 2 -18.15 24.10 -20.75
CA VAL A 2 -18.10 24.27 -22.22
C VAL A 2 -16.86 25.12 -22.52
N GLY A 3 -16.12 24.83 -23.59
CA GLY A 3 -14.79 25.35 -23.94
C GLY A 3 -14.70 26.85 -24.20
N VAL A 4 -15.18 27.66 -23.27
CA VAL A 4 -15.14 29.10 -23.31
C VAL A 4 -13.71 29.56 -23.00
N PRO A 5 -13.02 30.19 -23.96
CA PRO A 5 -11.70 30.75 -23.72
C PRO A 5 -11.69 31.69 -22.51
N GLY A 6 -10.61 31.69 -21.74
CA GLY A 6 -10.40 32.64 -20.64
C GLY A 6 -10.85 32.18 -19.24
N ILE A 7 -11.47 31.00 -19.07
CA ILE A 7 -11.81 30.51 -17.72
C ILE A 7 -10.56 30.29 -16.86
N ALA A 8 -9.53 29.63 -17.39
CA ALA A 8 -8.27 29.43 -16.66
C ALA A 8 -7.64 30.77 -16.23
N SER A 9 -7.65 31.77 -17.13
CA SER A 9 -7.17 33.12 -16.82
C SER A 9 -7.97 33.74 -15.67
N ARG A 10 -9.31 33.65 -15.69
CA ARG A 10 -10.18 34.14 -14.62
C ARG A 10 -9.95 33.42 -13.29
N ILE A 11 -9.69 32.11 -13.30
CA ILE A 11 -9.39 31.34 -12.09
C ILE A 11 -8.11 31.87 -11.46
N PHE A 12 -7.00 31.81 -12.21
CA PHE A 12 -5.69 32.11 -11.66
C PHE A 12 -5.49 33.61 -11.39
N SER A 13 -6.17 34.51 -12.12
CA SER A 13 -6.17 35.94 -11.76
C SER A 13 -6.84 36.16 -10.40
N SER A 14 -8.00 35.53 -10.16
CA SER A 14 -8.75 35.75 -8.91
C SER A 14 -8.00 35.21 -7.70
N VAL A 15 -7.36 34.04 -7.84
CA VAL A 15 -6.53 33.44 -6.78
C VAL A 15 -5.28 34.28 -6.51
N ARG A 16 -4.62 34.78 -7.56
CA ARG A 16 -3.48 35.69 -7.44
C ARG A 16 -3.86 37.01 -6.76
N ASP A 17 -4.97 37.62 -7.17
CA ASP A 17 -5.43 38.91 -6.63
C ASP A 17 -5.82 38.79 -5.13
N ALA A 18 -6.14 37.57 -4.68
CA ALA A 18 -6.34 37.23 -3.26
C ALA A 18 -5.03 36.88 -2.51
N GLY A 19 -3.87 36.94 -3.16
CA GLY A 19 -2.57 36.62 -2.56
C GLY A 19 -2.31 35.13 -2.31
N ILE A 20 -3.08 34.24 -2.95
CA ILE A 20 -3.01 32.80 -2.71
C ILE A 20 -2.02 32.15 -3.68
N ASN A 21 -1.07 31.38 -3.14
CA ASN A 21 -0.07 30.70 -3.95
C ASN A 21 -0.55 29.32 -4.43
N VAL A 22 -0.37 29.05 -5.73
CA VAL A 22 -0.71 27.77 -6.36
C VAL A 22 0.53 26.90 -6.47
N ILE A 23 0.46 25.67 -5.94
CA ILE A 23 1.57 24.73 -5.83
C ILE A 23 1.60 23.76 -7.03
N MET A 24 0.42 23.34 -7.47
CA MET A 24 0.24 22.31 -8.51
C MET A 24 -0.99 22.66 -9.33
N ILE A 25 -0.96 22.41 -10.64
CA ILE A 25 -2.10 22.56 -11.54
C ILE A 25 -2.27 21.25 -12.33
N SER A 26 -3.49 20.76 -12.43
CA SER A 26 -3.89 19.61 -13.25
C SER A 26 -5.20 19.93 -13.96
N GLN A 27 -5.26 19.73 -15.28
CA GLN A 27 -6.44 20.02 -16.08
C GLN A 27 -6.84 18.77 -16.87
N ALA A 28 -8.10 18.34 -16.72
CA ALA A 28 -8.67 17.30 -17.59
C ALA A 28 -9.30 17.96 -18.82
N SER A 29 -8.84 17.60 -20.02
CA SER A 29 -9.32 18.19 -21.27
C SER A 29 -10.73 17.72 -21.67
N SER A 30 -11.11 16.50 -21.33
CA SER A 30 -12.41 15.89 -21.67
C SER A 30 -13.59 16.56 -20.95
N GLU A 31 -13.44 16.83 -19.65
CA GLU A 31 -14.49 17.43 -18.81
C GLU A 31 -14.28 18.94 -18.62
N GLN A 32 -13.10 19.43 -19.04
CA GLN A 32 -12.62 20.78 -18.81
C GLN A 32 -12.62 21.17 -17.33
N SER A 33 -12.31 20.21 -16.46
CA SER A 33 -12.10 20.46 -15.05
C SER A 33 -10.67 20.96 -14.82
N ILE A 34 -10.52 21.93 -13.91
CA ILE A 34 -9.23 22.44 -13.46
C ILE A 34 -9.14 22.12 -11.97
N CYS A 35 -8.14 21.32 -11.61
CA CYS A 35 -7.76 21.05 -10.24
C CYS A 35 -6.43 21.78 -9.98
N PHE A 36 -6.30 22.41 -8.83
CA PHE A 36 -5.02 22.98 -8.41
C PHE A 36 -4.88 22.88 -6.89
N ALA A 37 -3.64 22.79 -6.42
CA ALA A 37 -3.33 22.71 -5.00
C ALA A 37 -2.85 24.07 -4.48
N VAL A 38 -3.25 24.40 -3.27
CA VAL A 38 -2.83 25.58 -2.50
C VAL A 38 -2.40 25.14 -1.10
N SER A 39 -1.84 26.05 -0.30
CA SER A 39 -1.59 25.76 1.12
C SER A 39 -2.89 25.39 1.84
N GLY A 40 -2.81 24.51 2.84
CA GLY A 40 -3.99 24.05 3.58
C GLY A 40 -4.80 25.20 4.21
N ASN A 41 -4.12 26.27 4.62
CA ASN A 41 -4.75 27.47 5.20
C ASN A 41 -5.49 28.33 4.17
N ASP A 42 -5.17 28.18 2.88
CA ASP A 42 -5.71 29.02 1.80
C ASP A 42 -6.90 28.35 1.07
N GLY A 43 -7.18 27.07 1.33
CA GLY A 43 -8.15 26.28 0.58
C GLY A 43 -9.57 26.87 0.61
N GLU A 44 -10.06 27.25 1.79
CA GLU A 44 -11.39 27.86 1.93
C GLU A 44 -11.44 29.27 1.33
N ALA A 45 -10.38 30.06 1.52
CA ALA A 45 -10.28 31.40 0.95
C ALA A 45 -10.32 31.36 -0.58
N ALA A 46 -9.57 30.42 -1.19
CA ALA A 46 -9.56 30.21 -2.64
C ALA A 46 -10.95 29.82 -3.16
N ALA A 47 -11.63 28.90 -2.47
CA ALA A 47 -12.97 28.45 -2.85
C ALA A 47 -14.01 29.57 -2.76
N ARG A 48 -13.96 30.40 -1.72
CA ARG A 48 -14.84 31.56 -1.56
C ARG A 48 -14.65 32.54 -2.72
N VAL A 49 -13.41 32.97 -2.97
CA VAL A 49 -13.08 33.93 -4.04
C VAL A 49 -13.53 33.43 -5.41
N LEU A 50 -13.31 32.14 -5.70
CA LEU A 50 -13.74 31.53 -6.95
C LEU A 50 -15.27 31.37 -7.03
N SER A 51 -15.93 30.99 -5.95
CA SER A 51 -17.39 30.86 -5.93
C SER A 51 -18.08 32.19 -6.19
N GLU A 52 -17.57 33.28 -5.59
CA GLU A 52 -18.05 34.65 -5.84
C GLU A 52 -17.78 35.05 -7.30
N ARG A 53 -16.56 34.82 -7.81
CA ARG A 53 -16.17 35.17 -9.18
C ARG A 53 -16.97 34.45 -10.26
N PHE A 54 -17.41 33.24 -9.98
CA PHE A 54 -18.12 32.37 -10.93
C PHE A 54 -19.61 32.18 -10.59
N ALA A 55 -20.17 32.95 -9.66
CA ALA A 55 -21.58 32.84 -9.24
C ALA A 55 -22.55 32.85 -10.43
N ASP A 56 -22.44 33.82 -11.34
CA ASP A 56 -23.28 33.92 -12.54
C ASP A 56 -23.09 32.73 -13.49
N SER A 57 -21.86 32.22 -13.60
CA SER A 57 -21.54 31.06 -14.43
C SER A 57 -22.11 29.78 -13.83
N ILE A 58 -22.17 29.66 -12.51
CA ILE A 58 -22.76 28.53 -11.78
C ILE A 58 -24.28 28.58 -11.91
N ALA A 59 -24.90 29.73 -11.66
CA ALA A 59 -26.34 29.92 -11.81
C ALA A 59 -26.82 29.66 -13.25
N ALA A 60 -26.01 30.02 -14.25
CA ALA A 60 -26.27 29.75 -15.65
C ALA A 60 -25.90 28.32 -16.10
N GLY A 61 -25.47 27.43 -15.20
CA GLY A 61 -25.11 26.04 -15.50
C GLY A 61 -23.85 25.86 -16.35
N ARG A 62 -23.03 26.91 -16.52
CA ARG A 62 -21.78 26.88 -17.31
C ARG A 62 -20.59 26.32 -16.53
N VAL A 63 -20.63 26.46 -15.21
CA VAL A 63 -19.67 25.88 -14.25
C VAL A 63 -20.46 25.04 -13.26
N SER A 64 -20.09 23.76 -13.08
CA SER A 64 -20.85 22.86 -12.21
C SER A 64 -20.72 23.24 -10.72
N ALA A 65 -19.49 23.38 -10.23
CA ALA A 65 -19.21 23.76 -8.85
C ALA A 65 -17.74 24.15 -8.66
N VAL A 66 -17.45 24.84 -7.57
CA VAL A 66 -16.12 24.98 -6.98
C VAL A 66 -16.11 24.13 -5.71
N GLN A 67 -15.18 23.18 -5.60
CA GLN A 67 -15.14 22.22 -4.49
C GLN A 67 -13.74 22.19 -3.86
N VAL A 68 -13.69 22.10 -2.53
CA VAL A 68 -12.46 21.92 -1.77
C VAL A 68 -12.32 20.45 -1.40
N ILE A 69 -11.12 19.90 -1.65
CA ILE A 69 -10.75 18.57 -1.17
C ILE A 69 -9.73 18.77 -0.04
N PRO A 70 -10.14 18.72 1.24
CA PRO A 70 -9.25 18.97 2.37
C PRO A 70 -8.30 17.78 2.60
N ARG A 71 -7.29 17.99 3.45
CA ARG A 71 -6.36 16.94 3.91
C ARG A 71 -5.67 16.21 2.75
N CYS A 72 -5.11 16.96 1.82
CA CYS A 72 -4.30 16.42 0.75
C CYS A 72 -2.80 16.63 1.02
N CYS A 73 -1.97 15.77 0.46
CA CYS A 73 -0.51 15.90 0.44
C CYS A 73 -0.02 15.87 -1.01
N VAL A 74 0.91 16.77 -1.33
CA VAL A 74 1.60 16.81 -2.62
C VAL A 74 2.88 16.01 -2.48
N LEU A 75 3.02 14.94 -3.27
CA LEU A 75 4.23 14.13 -3.36
C LEU A 75 4.87 14.31 -4.73
N ALA A 76 6.16 14.62 -4.77
CA ALA A 76 6.89 14.81 -6.01
C ALA A 76 8.11 13.89 -6.10
N ALA A 77 8.28 13.24 -7.25
CA ALA A 77 9.52 12.60 -7.64
C ALA A 77 10.32 13.59 -8.51
N VAL A 78 11.57 13.86 -8.13
CA VAL A 78 12.44 14.82 -8.80
C VAL A 78 13.71 14.14 -9.29
N GLY A 79 14.09 14.35 -10.55
CA GLY A 79 15.32 13.78 -11.11
C GLY A 79 15.59 14.23 -12.55
N GLN A 80 16.84 14.29 -12.97
CA GLN A 80 17.20 14.72 -14.33
C GLN A 80 16.86 13.64 -15.38
N GLY A 81 16.33 14.04 -16.54
CA GLY A 81 16.09 13.14 -17.67
C GLY A 81 14.89 12.19 -17.52
N MET A 82 13.92 12.51 -16.66
CA MET A 82 12.74 11.65 -16.42
C MET A 82 11.87 11.45 -17.66
N VAL A 83 11.82 12.45 -18.55
CA VAL A 83 11.06 12.36 -19.82
C VAL A 83 11.74 11.42 -20.82
N ALA A 84 13.08 11.41 -20.86
CA ALA A 84 13.85 10.52 -21.72
C ALA A 84 13.85 9.06 -21.23
N ARG A 85 13.75 8.85 -19.90
CA ARG A 85 13.73 7.52 -19.28
C ARG A 85 12.31 6.96 -19.20
N LYS A 86 11.97 6.11 -20.17
CA LYS A 86 10.68 5.40 -20.20
C LYS A 86 10.46 4.63 -18.89
N GLY A 87 9.24 4.72 -18.36
CA GLY A 87 8.80 3.95 -17.19
C GLY A 87 8.95 4.65 -15.84
N VAL A 88 9.54 5.85 -15.75
CA VAL A 88 9.64 6.58 -14.46
C VAL A 88 8.26 6.89 -13.88
N ALA A 89 7.34 7.41 -14.69
CA ALA A 89 5.96 7.65 -14.27
C ALA A 89 5.27 6.34 -13.83
N ALA A 90 5.38 5.29 -14.66
CA ALA A 90 4.81 3.97 -14.35
C ALA A 90 5.38 3.38 -13.04
N THR A 91 6.65 3.63 -12.77
CA THR A 91 7.33 3.20 -11.53
C THR A 91 6.75 3.91 -10.31
N MET A 92 6.59 5.23 -10.37
CA MET A 92 5.98 6.01 -9.29
C MET A 92 4.53 5.60 -9.05
N MET A 93 3.71 5.55 -10.11
CA MET A 93 2.30 5.14 -10.01
C MET A 93 2.18 3.70 -9.48
N GLY A 94 3.00 2.80 -10.00
CA GLY A 94 3.04 1.40 -9.58
C GLY A 94 3.43 1.24 -8.10
N ALA A 95 4.37 2.05 -7.61
CA ALA A 95 4.76 2.04 -6.19
C ALA A 95 3.61 2.51 -5.29
N LEU A 96 2.91 3.59 -5.66
CA LEU A 96 1.76 4.10 -4.92
C LEU A 96 0.60 3.11 -4.91
N ALA A 97 0.28 2.55 -6.08
CA ALA A 97 -0.69 1.49 -6.25
C ALA A 97 -0.40 0.31 -5.30
N LYS A 98 0.80 -0.26 -5.36
CA LYS A 98 1.19 -1.41 -4.52
C LYS A 98 1.15 -1.12 -3.01
N ALA A 99 1.42 0.13 -2.63
CA ALA A 99 1.26 0.59 -1.24
C ALA A 99 -0.19 0.91 -0.85
N ASN A 100 -1.16 0.61 -1.71
CA ASN A 100 -2.58 0.88 -1.54
C ASN A 100 -2.87 2.38 -1.27
N VAL A 101 -2.17 3.26 -1.99
CA VAL A 101 -2.34 4.72 -1.93
C VAL A 101 -3.09 5.19 -3.17
N ASN A 102 -4.22 5.86 -2.95
CA ASN A 102 -5.02 6.42 -4.05
C ASN A 102 -4.49 7.78 -4.50
N ILE A 103 -4.53 8.04 -5.81
CA ILE A 103 -4.06 9.28 -6.43
C ILE A 103 -5.27 10.13 -6.82
N LYS A 104 -5.36 11.34 -6.26
CA LYS A 104 -6.46 12.30 -6.51
C LYS A 104 -6.21 13.16 -7.74
N ALA A 105 -4.95 13.54 -7.99
CA ALA A 105 -4.55 14.34 -9.15
C ALA A 105 -3.10 14.06 -9.53
N ILE A 106 -2.78 14.30 -10.79
CA ILE A 106 -1.45 14.09 -11.36
C ILE A 106 -1.06 15.34 -12.13
N ALA A 107 0.18 15.79 -11.96
CA ALA A 107 0.77 16.86 -12.73
C ALA A 107 2.18 16.45 -13.14
N GLN A 108 2.40 16.37 -14.44
CA GLN A 108 3.71 16.24 -15.04
C GLN A 108 3.85 17.35 -16.07
N GLY A 109 4.79 18.26 -15.82
CA GLY A 109 5.11 19.32 -16.77
C GLY A 109 5.97 18.80 -17.93
N SER A 110 6.27 19.69 -18.87
CA SER A 110 7.32 19.48 -19.87
C SER A 110 8.73 19.51 -19.26
N SER A 111 8.86 19.93 -18.00
CA SER A 111 10.12 19.86 -17.28
C SER A 111 10.55 18.40 -17.16
N GLU A 112 11.76 18.09 -17.59
CA GLU A 112 12.36 16.75 -17.49
C GLU A 112 12.60 16.26 -16.06
N TYR A 113 12.17 17.05 -15.07
CA TYR A 113 12.65 17.02 -13.70
C TYR A 113 11.64 16.54 -12.67
N ASN A 114 10.34 16.47 -12.99
CA ASN A 114 9.29 16.43 -11.98
C ASN A 114 8.10 15.59 -12.44
N ILE A 115 7.68 14.65 -11.58
CA ILE A 115 6.31 14.12 -11.56
C ILE A 115 5.72 14.39 -10.18
N THR A 116 4.56 15.04 -10.14
CA THR A 116 3.85 15.38 -8.91
C THR A 116 2.49 14.69 -8.88
N VAL A 117 2.13 14.15 -7.72
CA VAL A 117 0.83 13.56 -7.45
C VAL A 117 0.21 14.16 -6.19
N LEU A 118 -1.11 14.23 -6.17
CA LEU A 118 -1.90 14.61 -5.01
C LEU A 118 -2.51 13.35 -4.39
N ILE A 119 -2.26 13.12 -3.11
CA ILE A 119 -2.74 11.96 -2.34
C ILE A 119 -3.43 12.43 -1.05
N ASP A 120 -4.05 11.50 -0.31
CA ASP A 120 -4.56 11.81 1.03
C ASP A 120 -3.40 12.08 2.01
N GLN A 121 -3.58 13.05 2.91
CA GLN A 121 -2.55 13.41 3.89
C GLN A 121 -2.23 12.26 4.84
N ALA A 122 -3.23 11.42 5.16
CA ALA A 122 -3.04 10.23 6.00
C ALA A 122 -2.06 9.21 5.37
N ASP A 123 -1.91 9.22 4.04
CA ASP A 123 -1.05 8.30 3.30
C ASP A 123 0.37 8.82 3.06
N SER A 124 0.67 10.06 3.47
CA SER A 124 1.91 10.76 3.12
C SER A 124 3.19 9.97 3.42
N GLU A 125 3.34 9.46 4.64
CA GLU A 125 4.52 8.67 5.02
C GLU A 125 4.62 7.35 4.24
N ARG A 126 3.49 6.64 4.09
CA ARG A 126 3.43 5.37 3.37
C ARG A 126 3.79 5.55 1.90
N ALA A 127 3.22 6.58 1.26
CA ALA A 127 3.47 6.94 -0.12
C ALA A 127 4.92 7.34 -0.36
N LEU A 128 5.48 8.19 0.50
CA LEU A 128 6.88 8.60 0.42
C LEU A 128 7.81 7.39 0.52
N ARG A 129 7.62 6.52 1.51
CA ARG A 129 8.42 5.30 1.69
C ARG A 129 8.30 4.36 0.49
N ALA A 130 7.09 4.16 -0.04
CA ALA A 130 6.86 3.31 -1.20
C ALA A 130 7.58 3.84 -2.45
N VAL A 131 7.39 5.12 -2.79
CA VAL A 131 8.04 5.73 -3.94
C VAL A 131 9.56 5.74 -3.78
N HIS A 132 10.07 6.12 -2.60
CA HIS A 132 11.50 6.11 -2.33
C HIS A 132 12.10 4.70 -2.44
N SER A 133 11.43 3.68 -1.88
CA SER A 133 11.88 2.30 -1.98
C SER A 133 12.04 1.85 -3.44
N ARG A 134 11.10 2.24 -4.31
CA ARG A 134 11.12 1.79 -5.70
C ARG A 134 12.18 2.50 -6.56
N PHE A 135 12.52 3.75 -6.25
CA PHE A 135 13.54 4.50 -6.99
C PHE A 135 14.97 4.26 -6.49
N TYR A 136 15.16 3.93 -5.21
CA TYR A 136 16.49 3.87 -4.58
C TYR A 136 16.88 2.52 -3.99
N LEU A 137 15.94 1.59 -3.76
CA LEU A 137 16.29 0.24 -3.33
C LEU A 137 16.31 -0.69 -4.54
N SER A 138 17.42 -1.40 -4.70
CA SER A 138 17.56 -2.49 -5.67
C SER A 138 16.63 -3.66 -5.32
N ASP A 139 16.36 -3.83 -4.03
CA ASP A 139 15.61 -4.97 -3.51
C ASP A 139 14.18 -4.53 -3.14
N VAL A 140 13.21 -5.43 -3.28
CA VAL A 140 11.83 -5.26 -2.83
C VAL A 140 11.73 -5.76 -1.38
N PRO A 141 11.72 -4.85 -0.37
CA PRO A 141 11.60 -5.26 1.02
C PRO A 141 10.15 -5.69 1.30
N ILE A 142 9.98 -6.82 1.98
CA ILE A 142 8.69 -7.32 2.43
C ILE A 142 8.78 -7.68 3.92
N GLY A 143 7.97 -7.01 4.72
CA GLY A 143 7.82 -7.29 6.15
C GLY A 143 6.86 -8.45 6.37
N VAL A 144 7.34 -9.53 6.98
CA VAL A 144 6.58 -10.77 7.20
C VAL A 144 6.22 -10.89 8.68
N GLY A 145 4.93 -10.98 9.00
CA GLY A 145 4.43 -11.38 10.31
C GLY A 145 3.92 -12.83 10.26
N ILE A 146 4.36 -13.70 11.15
CA ILE A 146 3.97 -15.12 11.16
C ILE A 146 3.09 -15.39 12.37
N VAL A 147 1.86 -15.86 12.14
CA VAL A 147 0.94 -16.30 13.19
C VAL A 147 0.89 -17.83 13.16
N GLY A 148 1.13 -18.46 14.30
CA GLY A 148 1.23 -19.91 14.44
C GLY A 148 2.64 -20.48 14.16
N PRO A 149 3.63 -20.26 15.03
CA PRO A 149 5.00 -20.82 14.91
C PRO A 149 5.09 -22.31 15.23
N GLY A 150 3.98 -23.05 15.14
CA GLY A 150 3.94 -24.49 15.33
C GLY A 150 4.60 -25.22 14.15
N LEU A 151 4.10 -26.40 13.81
CA LEU A 151 4.71 -27.24 12.78
C LEU A 151 4.89 -26.49 11.43
N ILE A 152 3.82 -25.95 10.85
CA ILE A 152 3.88 -25.27 9.54
C ILE A 152 4.66 -23.95 9.62
N GLY A 153 4.37 -23.10 10.61
CA GLY A 153 5.04 -21.81 10.75
C GLY A 153 6.55 -21.95 11.04
N GLY A 154 6.94 -22.93 11.85
CA GLY A 154 8.34 -23.24 12.10
C GLY A 154 9.07 -23.73 10.85
N THR A 155 8.45 -24.59 10.05
CA THR A 155 8.99 -25.02 8.75
C THR A 155 9.10 -23.87 7.76
N LEU A 156 8.10 -22.98 7.70
CA LEU A 156 8.16 -21.77 6.86
C LEU A 156 9.33 -20.87 7.26
N ILE A 157 9.57 -20.66 8.56
CA ILE A 157 10.73 -19.88 9.04
C ILE A 157 12.04 -20.52 8.60
N ALA A 158 12.14 -21.85 8.66
CA ALA A 158 13.33 -22.58 8.20
C ALA A 158 13.57 -22.38 6.68
N GLN A 159 12.51 -22.49 5.86
CA GLN A 159 12.59 -22.24 4.42
C GLN A 159 12.96 -20.79 4.09
N LEU A 160 12.37 -19.82 4.80
CA LEU A 160 12.71 -18.40 4.66
C LEU A 160 14.18 -18.15 4.99
N ARG A 161 14.69 -18.78 6.05
CA ARG A 161 16.10 -18.68 6.43
C ARG A 161 17.03 -19.23 5.36
N GLU A 162 16.75 -20.42 4.85
CA GLU A 162 17.56 -21.11 3.86
C GLU A 162 17.64 -20.32 2.54
N GLN A 163 16.52 -19.75 2.09
CA GLN A 163 16.46 -19.05 0.80
C GLN A 163 16.73 -17.55 0.88
N ARG A 164 16.83 -16.96 2.08
CA ARG A 164 16.96 -15.50 2.28
C ARG A 164 18.07 -14.87 1.43
N GLN A 165 19.25 -15.50 1.41
CA GLN A 165 20.41 -14.95 0.70
C GLN A 165 20.22 -15.02 -0.82
N GLN A 166 19.74 -16.16 -1.32
CA GLN A 166 19.49 -16.35 -2.74
C GLN A 166 18.41 -15.40 -3.26
N LEU A 167 17.28 -15.30 -2.55
CA LEU A 167 16.19 -14.37 -2.87
C LEU A 167 16.68 -12.93 -2.98
N LYS A 168 17.57 -12.52 -2.08
CA LYS A 168 18.12 -11.16 -2.10
C LYS A 168 19.08 -10.94 -3.27
N GLN A 169 19.99 -11.89 -3.51
CA GLN A 169 21.06 -11.73 -4.51
C GLN A 169 20.58 -11.94 -5.95
N GLU A 170 19.72 -12.93 -6.18
CA GLU A 170 19.30 -13.33 -7.54
C GLU A 170 17.98 -12.67 -7.94
N PHE A 171 17.07 -12.48 -6.99
CA PHE A 171 15.70 -12.01 -7.26
C PHE A 171 15.42 -10.62 -6.69
N GLY A 172 16.38 -9.99 -6.00
CA GLY A 172 16.17 -8.68 -5.38
C GLY A 172 14.98 -8.68 -4.41
N ILE A 173 14.73 -9.76 -3.68
CA ILE A 173 13.65 -9.86 -2.69
C ILE A 173 14.27 -9.85 -1.29
N ASP A 174 13.91 -8.85 -0.47
CA ASP A 174 14.38 -8.73 0.91
C ASP A 174 13.25 -9.07 1.89
N LEU A 175 13.10 -10.36 2.20
CA LEU A 175 12.13 -10.86 3.17
C LEU A 175 12.64 -10.68 4.60
N ARG A 176 11.91 -9.94 5.43
CA ARG A 176 12.25 -9.72 6.84
C ARG A 176 11.12 -10.17 7.73
N VAL A 177 11.36 -11.17 8.58
CA VAL A 177 10.38 -11.59 9.59
C VAL A 177 10.38 -10.58 10.73
N LEU A 178 9.33 -9.77 10.84
CA LEU A 178 9.22 -8.69 11.82
C LEU A 178 8.51 -9.12 13.09
N GLY A 179 7.69 -10.16 13.00
CA GLY A 179 6.94 -10.65 14.14
C GLY A 179 6.57 -12.11 14.03
N VAL A 180 6.52 -12.79 15.17
CA VAL A 180 6.04 -14.16 15.32
C VAL A 180 5.02 -14.17 16.46
N ALA A 181 3.84 -14.75 16.26
CA ALA A 181 2.77 -14.79 17.26
C ALA A 181 2.19 -16.20 17.41
N SER A 182 2.06 -16.67 18.65
CA SER A 182 1.34 -17.90 19.03
C SER A 182 -0.02 -17.55 19.63
N SER A 183 -0.75 -18.54 20.16
CA SER A 183 -2.01 -18.30 20.86
C SER A 183 -1.85 -17.52 22.17
N SER A 184 -0.67 -17.56 22.82
CA SER A 184 -0.46 -16.96 24.14
C SER A 184 0.60 -15.85 24.19
N ARG A 185 1.62 -15.91 23.31
CA ARG A 185 2.74 -14.96 23.28
C ARG A 185 3.12 -14.52 21.86
N MET A 186 3.72 -13.34 21.74
CA MET A 186 4.24 -12.78 20.50
C MET A 186 5.62 -12.12 20.68
N LEU A 187 6.42 -12.14 19.61
CA LEU A 187 7.73 -11.48 19.51
C LEU A 187 7.67 -10.49 18.35
N LEU A 188 8.14 -9.26 18.56
CA LEU A 188 8.15 -8.17 17.58
C LEU A 188 9.56 -7.56 17.51
N ARG A 189 10.07 -7.29 16.30
CA ARG A 189 11.39 -6.67 16.06
C ARG A 189 11.31 -5.68 14.92
N GLU A 190 11.85 -4.47 15.13
CA GLU A 190 11.84 -3.40 14.11
C GLU A 190 12.81 -3.68 12.95
N THR A 191 13.92 -4.35 13.19
CA THR A 191 14.91 -4.62 12.14
C THR A 191 14.76 -6.02 11.52
N GLY A 192 13.93 -6.86 12.13
CA GLY A 192 13.78 -8.28 11.81
C GLY A 192 14.25 -9.19 12.94
N ILE A 193 13.65 -10.38 13.00
CA ILE A 193 14.00 -11.46 13.92
C ILE A 193 15.20 -12.22 13.34
N ASP A 194 16.14 -12.60 14.21
CA ASP A 194 17.24 -13.48 13.81
C ASP A 194 16.70 -14.90 13.61
N LEU A 195 16.67 -15.35 12.35
CA LEU A 195 16.08 -16.64 11.98
C LEU A 195 16.93 -17.83 12.43
N ASP A 196 18.19 -17.64 12.79
CA ASP A 196 19.01 -18.73 13.35
C ASP A 196 18.65 -19.01 14.81
N ASN A 197 18.29 -17.96 15.56
CA ASN A 197 18.03 -18.04 17.01
C ASN A 197 16.58 -17.69 17.39
N TRP A 198 15.66 -17.70 16.43
CA TRP A 198 14.31 -17.17 16.64
C TRP A 198 13.53 -17.91 17.75
N LYS A 199 13.76 -19.22 17.92
CA LYS A 199 13.09 -20.02 18.96
C LYS A 199 13.47 -19.54 20.36
N THR A 200 14.77 -19.38 20.61
CA THR A 200 15.30 -18.87 21.88
C THR A 200 14.80 -17.44 22.13
N GLN A 201 14.87 -16.57 21.12
CA GLN A 201 14.32 -15.21 21.22
C GLN A 201 12.81 -15.21 21.52
N PHE A 202 12.06 -16.14 20.93
CA PHE A 202 10.63 -16.30 21.15
C PHE A 202 10.32 -16.86 22.54
N GLU A 203 11.21 -17.63 23.15
CA GLU A 203 11.03 -18.14 24.50
C GLU A 203 11.33 -17.09 25.56
N GLU A 204 12.42 -16.34 25.38
CA GLU A 204 12.95 -15.42 26.40
C GLU A 204 12.40 -14.00 26.30
N GLN A 205 12.05 -13.54 25.10
CA GLN A 205 11.83 -12.11 24.81
C GLN A 205 10.42 -11.83 24.26
N SER A 206 9.52 -12.81 24.33
CA SER A 206 8.12 -12.63 23.92
C SER A 206 7.30 -11.90 24.99
N VAL A 207 6.29 -11.18 24.52
CA VAL A 207 5.25 -10.55 25.33
C VAL A 207 3.91 -11.28 25.16
N PRO A 208 2.90 -11.05 26.01
CA PRO A 208 1.57 -11.62 25.82
C PRO A 208 1.01 -11.33 24.42
N CYS A 209 0.36 -12.31 23.80
CA CYS A 209 -0.15 -12.19 22.44
C CYS A 209 -1.34 -11.22 22.39
N ASP A 210 -1.27 -10.28 21.45
CA ASP A 210 -2.34 -9.35 21.12
C ASP A 210 -2.31 -9.14 19.60
N LEU A 211 -3.27 -9.75 18.90
CA LEU A 211 -3.33 -9.75 17.43
C LEU A 211 -3.66 -8.36 16.85
N ASP A 212 -4.30 -7.48 17.61
CA ASP A 212 -4.56 -6.11 17.21
C ASP A 212 -3.25 -5.29 17.28
N LYS A 213 -2.50 -5.42 18.37
CA LYS A 213 -1.15 -4.82 18.49
C LYS A 213 -0.19 -5.37 17.45
N PHE A 214 -0.26 -6.67 17.15
CA PHE A 214 0.57 -7.32 16.12
C PHE A 214 0.32 -6.70 14.73
N GLY A 215 -0.95 -6.58 14.33
CA GLY A 215 -1.33 -5.94 13.08
C GLY A 215 -0.96 -4.45 13.04
N ASN A 216 -1.15 -3.73 14.16
CA ASN A 216 -0.77 -2.32 14.28
C ASN A 216 0.74 -2.11 14.11
N PHE A 217 1.56 -2.92 14.79
CA PHE A 217 3.02 -2.87 14.70
C PHE A 217 3.51 -3.02 13.26
N LEU A 218 2.95 -4.01 12.53
CA LEU A 218 3.24 -4.17 11.11
C LEU A 218 2.79 -2.94 10.33
N SER A 219 1.55 -2.47 10.52
CA SER A 219 0.99 -1.32 9.78
C SER A 219 1.72 0.01 9.99
N SER A 220 2.39 0.20 11.13
CA SER A 220 3.19 1.40 11.42
C SER A 220 4.63 1.29 10.93
N HIS A 221 5.05 0.12 10.45
CA HIS A 221 6.44 -0.12 10.12
C HIS A 221 6.91 0.63 8.86
N TYR A 222 8.23 0.89 8.74
CA TYR A 222 8.79 1.63 7.61
C TYR A 222 8.77 0.83 6.30
N ILE A 223 8.71 -0.50 6.37
CA ILE A 223 8.59 -1.34 5.17
C ILE A 223 7.17 -1.20 4.61
N PRO A 224 7.00 -0.72 3.36
CA PRO A 224 5.67 -0.44 2.80
C PRO A 224 4.90 -1.74 2.49
N ASN A 225 5.60 -2.75 1.98
CA ASN A 225 5.01 -4.03 1.60
C ASN A 225 5.01 -4.98 2.79
N ARG A 226 3.83 -5.40 3.25
CA ARG A 226 3.70 -6.17 4.49
C ARG A 226 2.72 -7.29 4.34
N VAL A 227 3.06 -8.45 4.87
CA VAL A 227 2.25 -9.65 4.78
C VAL A 227 2.16 -10.33 6.14
N ILE A 228 0.95 -10.73 6.51
CA ILE A 228 0.73 -11.65 7.61
C ILE A 228 0.49 -13.04 7.04
N VAL A 229 1.24 -14.01 7.56
CA VAL A 229 1.13 -15.41 7.22
C VAL A 229 0.47 -16.13 8.40
N ASP A 230 -0.80 -16.52 8.26
CA ASP A 230 -1.51 -17.28 9.29
C ASP A 230 -1.39 -18.78 9.04
N CYS A 231 -0.45 -19.42 9.73
CA CYS A 231 -0.21 -20.86 9.73
C CYS A 231 -1.03 -21.62 10.79
N THR A 232 -2.09 -21.02 11.34
CA THR A 232 -2.96 -21.67 12.34
C THR A 232 -4.15 -22.40 11.71
N ALA A 233 -4.88 -23.13 12.54
CA ALA A 233 -6.21 -23.67 12.22
C ALA A 233 -7.33 -23.01 13.06
N SER A 234 -7.05 -21.83 13.63
CA SER A 234 -7.90 -21.14 14.60
C SER A 234 -8.76 -20.07 13.92
N ASP A 235 -9.95 -19.82 14.48
CA ASP A 235 -10.81 -18.71 14.04
C ASP A 235 -10.30 -17.34 14.51
N ALA A 236 -9.44 -17.30 15.54
CA ALA A 236 -9.00 -16.04 16.14
C ALA A 236 -8.19 -15.15 15.16
N PRO A 237 -7.14 -15.63 14.45
CA PRO A 237 -6.47 -14.82 13.42
C PRO A 237 -7.38 -14.54 12.21
N ALA A 238 -8.19 -15.51 11.79
CA ALA A 238 -9.10 -15.36 10.64
C ALA A 238 -10.10 -14.19 10.84
N SER A 239 -10.57 -13.98 12.06
CA SER A 239 -11.45 -12.86 12.41
C SER A 239 -10.80 -11.47 12.23
N LYS A 240 -9.46 -11.39 12.14
CA LYS A 240 -8.70 -10.14 12.02
C LYS A 240 -8.30 -9.79 10.59
N TYR A 241 -8.50 -10.70 9.63
CA TYR A 241 -8.01 -10.52 8.26
C TYR A 241 -8.50 -9.24 7.60
N ILE A 242 -9.80 -8.94 7.70
CA ILE A 242 -10.38 -7.71 7.13
C ILE A 242 -9.68 -6.48 7.72
N ASN A 243 -9.53 -6.41 9.04
CA ASN A 243 -8.87 -5.29 9.69
C ASN A 243 -7.40 -5.12 9.28
N TRP A 244 -6.66 -6.22 9.12
CA TRP A 244 -5.29 -6.17 8.64
C TRP A 244 -5.22 -5.70 7.17
N MET A 245 -6.11 -6.21 6.34
CA MET A 245 -6.20 -5.83 4.93
C MET A 245 -6.58 -4.35 4.75
N GLU A 246 -7.47 -3.81 5.58
CA GLU A 246 -7.84 -2.37 5.56
C GLU A 246 -6.64 -1.48 5.88
N LYS A 247 -5.72 -1.96 6.73
CA LYS A 247 -4.44 -1.29 7.05
C LYS A 247 -3.36 -1.46 5.98
N GLY A 248 -3.72 -2.11 4.87
CA GLY A 248 -2.82 -2.34 3.74
C GLY A 248 -1.85 -3.49 3.95
N ILE A 249 -2.21 -4.50 4.76
CA ILE A 249 -1.41 -5.70 5.00
C ILE A 249 -1.97 -6.84 4.15
N HIS A 250 -1.12 -7.50 3.35
CA HIS A 250 -1.47 -8.70 2.61
C HIS A 250 -1.66 -9.89 3.58
N VAL A 251 -2.47 -10.86 3.20
CA VAL A 251 -2.68 -12.08 4.01
C VAL A 251 -2.41 -13.31 3.16
N VAL A 252 -1.56 -14.20 3.65
CA VAL A 252 -1.29 -15.53 3.08
C VAL A 252 -1.68 -16.55 4.14
N THR A 253 -2.47 -17.56 3.79
CA THR A 253 -2.91 -18.50 4.83
C THR A 253 -3.30 -19.89 4.30
N PRO A 254 -2.79 -20.98 4.90
CA PRO A 254 -3.37 -22.32 4.77
C PRO A 254 -4.59 -22.54 5.67
N ASN A 255 -4.97 -21.56 6.50
CA ASN A 255 -6.12 -21.65 7.40
C ASN A 255 -7.43 -21.66 6.60
N LYS A 256 -8.24 -22.70 6.81
CA LYS A 256 -9.49 -22.93 6.08
C LYS A 256 -10.68 -22.17 6.66
N LYS A 257 -10.56 -21.61 7.87
CA LYS A 257 -11.69 -21.07 8.64
C LYS A 257 -12.42 -19.93 7.94
N LEU A 258 -11.71 -19.02 7.27
CA LEU A 258 -12.34 -17.95 6.49
C LEU A 258 -13.08 -18.49 5.27
N GLY A 259 -12.49 -19.46 4.55
CA GLY A 259 -13.08 -20.03 3.34
C GLY A 259 -14.25 -20.99 3.60
N SER A 260 -14.34 -21.54 4.82
CA SER A 260 -15.47 -22.36 5.29
C SER A 260 -16.38 -21.64 6.28
N GLY A 261 -16.18 -20.33 6.46
CA GLY A 261 -16.92 -19.48 7.39
C GLY A 261 -18.12 -18.79 6.73
N PRO A 262 -18.67 -17.76 7.39
CA PRO A 262 -19.78 -16.97 6.85
C PRO A 262 -19.48 -16.36 5.47
N LEU A 263 -20.46 -16.46 4.54
CA LEU A 263 -20.29 -16.05 3.14
C LEU A 263 -20.02 -14.53 3.00
N ASP A 264 -20.61 -13.72 3.87
CA ASP A 264 -20.42 -12.27 3.93
C ASP A 264 -18.96 -11.88 4.19
N GLN A 265 -18.29 -12.55 5.12
CA GLN A 265 -16.86 -12.33 5.41
C GLN A 265 -15.98 -12.68 4.22
N TYR A 266 -16.26 -13.82 3.57
CA TYR A 266 -15.56 -14.22 2.36
C TYR A 266 -15.76 -13.19 1.22
N GLN A 267 -17.01 -12.75 1.01
CA GLN A 267 -17.33 -11.73 0.00
C GLN A 267 -16.67 -10.39 0.30
N ALA A 268 -16.55 -9.99 1.57
CA ALA A 268 -15.85 -8.76 1.97
C ALA A 268 -14.37 -8.82 1.56
N VAL A 269 -13.68 -9.92 1.86
CA VAL A 269 -12.27 -10.13 1.47
C VAL A 269 -12.11 -10.12 -0.05
N ARG A 270 -13.01 -10.80 -0.79
CA ARG A 270 -12.99 -10.78 -2.26
C ARG A 270 -13.27 -9.39 -2.83
N ARG A 271 -14.11 -8.60 -2.18
CA ARG A 271 -14.36 -7.21 -2.57
C ARG A 271 -13.10 -6.37 -2.40
N MET A 272 -12.43 -6.47 -1.25
CA MET A 272 -11.17 -5.77 -0.99
C MET A 272 -10.06 -6.13 -1.98
N GLN A 273 -9.98 -7.39 -2.42
CA GLN A 273 -9.04 -7.80 -3.47
C GLN A 273 -9.35 -7.21 -4.85
N ARG A 274 -10.63 -6.92 -5.14
CA ARG A 274 -11.06 -6.33 -6.42
C ARG A 274 -10.95 -4.82 -6.42
N GLU A 275 -11.21 -4.20 -5.27
CA GLU A 275 -11.29 -2.74 -5.11
C GLU A 275 -9.95 -2.10 -4.69
N GLY A 276 -8.95 -2.90 -4.28
CA GLY A 276 -7.64 -2.39 -3.84
C GLY A 276 -6.47 -3.29 -4.24
N TYR A 277 -5.25 -2.87 -3.87
CA TYR A 277 -4.01 -3.61 -4.18
C TYR A 277 -3.63 -4.65 -3.12
N ILE A 278 -4.59 -5.02 -2.26
CA ILE A 278 -4.37 -5.98 -1.18
C ILE A 278 -4.66 -7.39 -1.67
N HIS A 279 -3.75 -8.28 -1.33
CA HIS A 279 -3.78 -9.65 -1.79
C HIS A 279 -4.10 -10.57 -0.62
N PHE A 280 -5.05 -11.47 -0.87
CA PHE A 280 -5.40 -12.58 -0.01
C PHE A 280 -5.13 -13.85 -0.81
N PHE A 281 -4.07 -14.57 -0.43
CA PHE A 281 -3.73 -15.86 -1.01
C PHE A 281 -4.30 -16.97 -0.15
N TYR A 282 -5.35 -17.58 -0.70
CA TYR A 282 -5.95 -18.81 -0.25
C TYR A 282 -6.06 -19.69 -1.48
N GLU A 283 -4.93 -20.21 -1.95
CA GLU A 283 -4.97 -21.24 -2.99
C GLU A 283 -5.07 -22.62 -2.35
N GLN A 284 -6.11 -23.35 -2.74
CA GLN A 284 -6.05 -24.81 -2.82
C GLN A 284 -5.10 -25.19 -3.97
N SER A 285 -3.87 -24.68 -3.96
CA SER A 285 -2.84 -25.02 -4.93
C SER A 285 -2.76 -26.54 -4.94
N LEU A 286 -3.03 -27.14 -6.11
CA LEU A 286 -3.15 -28.58 -6.39
C LEU A 286 -2.53 -29.45 -5.29
N ILE A 287 -3.31 -29.68 -4.23
CA ILE A 287 -2.91 -30.54 -3.14
C ILE A 287 -2.98 -31.93 -3.75
N VAL A 288 -1.86 -32.62 -3.87
CA VAL A 288 -1.89 -34.09 -3.93
C VAL A 288 -2.58 -34.53 -2.65
N ARG A 289 -3.89 -34.80 -2.75
CA ARG A 289 -4.75 -35.05 -1.60
C ARG A 289 -4.44 -36.43 -1.05
N GLY A 290 -3.79 -36.44 0.11
CA GLY A 290 -3.77 -37.54 1.06
C GLY A 290 -3.61 -36.97 2.49
N PRO A 291 -4.07 -37.67 3.55
CA PRO A 291 -3.69 -37.31 4.90
C PRO A 291 -2.16 -37.29 5.01
N GLY A 292 -1.57 -36.13 5.32
CA GLY A 292 -0.11 -36.02 5.50
C GLY A 292 0.71 -35.56 4.29
N ALA A 293 0.31 -34.49 3.57
CA ALA A 293 1.23 -33.79 2.66
C ALA A 293 2.53 -33.33 3.35
N GLY A 294 2.53 -33.25 4.68
CA GLY A 294 3.68 -32.88 5.49
C GLY A 294 3.74 -31.37 5.75
N ALA A 295 4.45 -31.01 6.82
CA ALA A 295 4.73 -29.62 7.15
C ALA A 295 5.44 -28.90 6.00
N ASP A 296 6.37 -29.61 5.36
CA ASP A 296 7.27 -29.09 4.33
C ASP A 296 6.53 -28.67 3.07
N VAL A 297 5.59 -29.49 2.59
CA VAL A 297 4.80 -29.18 1.38
C VAL A 297 3.83 -28.03 1.65
N THR A 298 3.20 -28.01 2.83
CA THR A 298 2.28 -26.93 3.19
C THR A 298 3.02 -25.60 3.36
N ALA A 299 4.16 -25.61 4.04
CA ALA A 299 5.01 -24.44 4.17
C ALA A 299 5.56 -23.98 2.81
N ALA A 300 5.93 -24.91 1.92
CA ALA A 300 6.39 -24.58 0.57
C ALA A 300 5.29 -23.91 -0.28
N GLY A 301 4.03 -24.35 -0.13
CA GLY A 301 2.89 -23.69 -0.78
C GLY A 301 2.72 -22.24 -0.29
N VAL A 302 2.77 -22.02 1.02
CA VAL A 302 2.72 -20.70 1.64
C VAL A 302 3.90 -19.82 1.21
N PHE A 303 5.09 -20.39 1.15
CA PHE A 303 6.29 -19.72 0.67
C PHE A 303 6.17 -19.35 -0.82
N SER A 304 5.61 -20.23 -1.65
CA SER A 304 5.30 -19.92 -3.05
C SER A 304 4.33 -18.74 -3.18
N ASP A 305 3.31 -18.67 -2.33
CA ASP A 305 2.38 -17.52 -2.30
C ASP A 305 3.10 -16.22 -1.87
N LEU A 306 4.07 -16.28 -0.96
CA LEU A 306 4.94 -15.13 -0.64
C LEU A 306 5.77 -14.68 -1.84
N LEU A 307 6.30 -15.61 -2.64
CA LEU A 307 7.06 -15.28 -3.85
C LEU A 307 6.17 -14.68 -4.94
N ARG A 308 4.95 -15.22 -5.13
CA ARG A 308 3.95 -14.64 -6.02
C ARG A 308 3.61 -13.22 -5.60
N LEU A 309 3.39 -13.00 -4.31
CA LEU A 309 3.19 -11.66 -3.75
C LEU A 309 4.39 -10.76 -4.07
N ALA A 310 5.63 -11.23 -3.87
CA ALA A 310 6.82 -10.45 -4.19
C ALA A 310 6.89 -10.04 -5.67
N ALA A 311 6.56 -10.96 -6.59
CA ALA A 311 6.48 -10.67 -8.02
C ALA A 311 5.42 -9.59 -8.33
N TYR A 312 4.22 -9.69 -7.75
CA TYR A 312 3.19 -8.65 -7.86
C TYR A 312 3.70 -7.30 -7.32
N LEU A 313 4.44 -7.33 -6.22
CA LEU A 313 5.04 -6.15 -5.59
C LEU A 313 6.26 -5.60 -6.36
N GLY A 314 6.67 -6.27 -7.44
CA GLY A 314 7.63 -5.75 -8.42
C GLY A 314 9.04 -6.24 -8.21
N ALA A 315 9.21 -7.38 -7.53
CA ALA A 315 10.44 -8.13 -7.58
C ALA A 315 10.74 -8.49 -9.05
N PRO A 316 12.00 -8.36 -9.51
CA PRO A 316 12.38 -8.82 -10.83
C PRO A 316 12.07 -10.32 -10.98
N SER A 317 11.39 -10.66 -12.06
CA SER A 317 11.03 -12.03 -12.47
C SER A 317 12.18 -12.73 -13.18
#